data_AF-A0AAU1PX87-F1
#
_entry.id   AF-A0AAU1PX87-F1
#
_cell.length_a   1.000
_cell.length_b   1.000
_cell.length_c   1.000
_cell.angle_alpha   90.00
_cell.angle_beta   90.00
_cell.angle_gamma   90.00
#
_symmetry.space_group_name_H-M   'P 1'
#
loop_
_entity.id
_entity.type
_entity.pdbx_description
1 polymer ?
#
loop_
_entity_poly.entity_id
_entity_poly.type
_entity_poly.pdbx_seq_one_letter_code
_entity_poly.pdbx_strand_id
1 'polypeptide(L)' 'MELQRVRPTVLRATFHVYELAALVAAARYVTKSPPPEIPAESLEQLRQVLDDYDQQVRNLSGPQAPAQPQDGH' A
#
# COMPACT_ATOMS: atom_id res chain seq x y z
N MET A 1 -12.66 -1.11 6.41
CA MET A 1 -12.38 -0.40 5.15
C MET A 1 -13.48 0.62 4.84
N GLU A 2 -13.12 1.82 4.40
CA GLU A 2 -14.03 2.85 3.88
C GLU A 2 -13.55 3.37 2.52
N LEU A 3 -14.47 3.75 1.63
CA LEU A 3 -14.19 4.34 0.32
C LEU A 3 -14.94 5.65 0.14
N GLN A 4 -14.22 6.70 -0.27
CA GLN A 4 -14.78 8.01 -0.56
C GLN A 4 -14.38 8.46 -1.97
N ARG A 5 -15.35 8.93 -2.77
CA ARG A 5 -15.07 9.56 -4.07
C ARG A 5 -14.63 11.01 -3.84
N VAL A 6 -13.40 11.33 -4.26
CA VAL A 6 -12.82 12.68 -4.14
C VAL A 6 -13.01 13.47 -5.44
N ARG A 7 -12.89 12.79 -6.59
CA ARG A 7 -13.14 13.32 -7.96
C ARG A 7 -13.73 12.19 -8.82
N PRO A 8 -14.27 12.45 -10.02
CA PRO A 8 -14.90 11.42 -10.85
C PRO A 8 -14.05 10.15 -11.06
N THR A 9 -12.73 10.28 -11.17
CA THR A 9 -11.79 9.16 -11.40
C THR A 9 -10.87 8.87 -10.22
N VAL A 10 -11.10 9.50 -9.05
CA VAL A 10 -10.20 9.39 -7.89
C VAL A 10 -10.99 8.99 -6.66
N LEU A 11 -10.58 7.86 -6.08
CA LEU A 11 -11.08 7.35 -4.81
C LEU A 11 -10.03 7.51 -3.72
N ARG A 12 -10.47 7.88 -2.51
CA ARG A 12 -9.70 7.73 -1.28
C ARG A 12 -10.20 6.48 -0.58
N ALA A 13 -9.27 5.62 -0.17
CA ALA A 13 -9.57 4.42 0.59
C ALA A 13 -8.89 4.48 1.95
N THR A 14 -9.64 4.19 3.01
CA THR A 14 -9.13 4.07 4.37
C THR A 14 -9.21 2.61 4.79
N PHE A 15 -8.09 2.06 5.24
CA PHE A 15 -7.97 0.67 5.64
C PHE A 15 -7.49 0.55 7.07
N HIS A 16 -7.95 -0.48 7.78
CA HIS A 16 -7.20 -1.01 8.89
C HIS A 16 -5.91 -1.65 8.37
N VAL A 17 -4.83 -1.64 9.17
CA VAL A 17 -3.51 -2.12 8.73
C VAL A 17 -3.54 -3.57 8.20
N TYR A 18 -4.30 -4.45 8.85
CA TYR A 18 -4.46 -5.84 8.42
C TYR A 18 -5.26 -6.01 7.12
N GLU A 19 -6.23 -5.13 6.84
CA GLU A 19 -6.98 -5.16 5.58
C GLU A 19 -6.05 -4.81 4.42
N LEU A 20 -5.23 -3.76 4.58
CA LEU A 20 -4.24 -3.37 3.58
C LEU A 20 -3.17 -4.45 3.41
N ALA A 21 -2.67 -5.03 4.49
CA ALA A 21 -1.68 -6.10 4.43
C ALA A 21 -2.20 -7.32 3.64
N ALA A 22 -3.46 -7.72 3.86
CA ALA A 22 -4.08 -8.81 3.11
C ALA A 22 -4.19 -8.51 1.62
N LEU A 23 -4.60 -7.28 1.24
CA LEU A 23 -4.68 -6.86 -0.16
C LEU A 23 -3.32 -6.83 -0.85
N VAL A 24 -2.30 -6.26 -0.19
CA VAL A 24 -0.93 -6.21 -0.72
C VAL A 24 -0.36 -7.62 -0.87
N ALA A 25 -0.61 -8.52 0.08
CA ALA A 25 -0.18 -9.91 -0.01
C ALA A 25 -0.81 -10.63 -1.23
N ALA A 26 -2.11 -10.45 -1.45
CA ALA A 26 -2.80 -11.00 -2.61
C ALA A 26 -2.26 -10.43 -3.94
N ALA A 27 -2.07 -9.11 -4.02
CA ALA A 27 -1.48 -8.46 -5.20
C ALA A 27 -0.06 -8.96 -5.51
N ARG A 28 0.78 -9.15 -4.48
CA ARG A 28 2.12 -9.74 -4.62
C ARG A 28 2.07 -11.21 -5.06
N TYR A 29 1.09 -11.98 -4.60
CA TYR A 29 0.90 -13.35 -5.06
C TYR A 29 0.55 -13.38 -6.55
N VAL A 30 -0.43 -12.59 -6.98
CA VAL A 30 -0.86 -12.53 -8.39
C VAL A 30 0.27 -12.07 -9.31
N THR A 31 1.07 -11.08 -8.90
CA THR A 31 2.20 -10.61 -9.74
C THR A 31 3.35 -11.60 -9.84
N LYS A 32 3.54 -12.47 -8.83
CA LYS A 32 4.55 -13.54 -8.82
C LYS A 32 4.08 -14.80 -9.57
N SER A 33 2.80 -15.13 -9.46
CA SER A 33 2.17 -16.29 -10.07
C SER A 33 0.99 -15.82 -10.93
N PRO A 34 1.26 -15.17 -12.08
CA PRO A 34 0.23 -14.54 -12.89
C PRO A 34 -0.74 -15.59 -13.47
N PRO A 35 -2.04 -15.47 -13.19
CA PRO A 35 -3.05 -16.29 -13.86
C PRO A 35 -3.07 -15.98 -15.36
N PRO A 36 -3.29 -16.99 -16.22
CA PRO A 36 -3.31 -16.79 -17.67
C PRO A 36 -4.43 -15.86 -18.13
N GLU A 37 -5.50 -15.69 -17.33
CA GLU A 37 -6.60 -14.78 -17.65
C GLU A 37 -6.29 -13.29 -17.45
N ILE A 38 -5.19 -12.93 -16.78
CA ILE A 38 -4.86 -11.52 -16.52
C ILE A 38 -3.96 -10.97 -17.63
N PRO A 39 -4.36 -9.89 -18.33
CA PRO A 39 -3.54 -9.26 -19.35
C PRO A 39 -2.18 -8.79 -18.80
N ALA A 40 -1.13 -8.93 -19.62
CA ALA A 40 0.23 -8.52 -19.25
C ALA A 40 0.31 -7.04 -18.84
N GLU A 41 -0.43 -6.17 -19.53
CA GLU A 41 -0.49 -4.74 -19.22
C GLU A 41 -1.08 -4.49 -17.82
N SER A 42 -2.14 -5.22 -17.44
CA SER A 42 -2.75 -5.11 -16.11
C SER A 42 -1.80 -5.59 -15.01
N LEU A 43 -1.01 -6.64 -15.28
CA LEU A 43 0.04 -7.09 -14.35
C LEU A 43 1.13 -6.03 -14.18
N GLU A 44 1.52 -5.36 -15.26
CA GLU A 44 2.52 -4.30 -15.21
C GLU A 44 2.03 -3.08 -14.42
N GLN A 45 0.79 -2.65 -14.67
CA GLN A 45 0.16 -1.60 -13.87
C GLN A 45 0.10 -1.97 -12.39
N LEU A 46 -0.20 -3.24 -12.06
CA LEU A 46 -0.22 -3.71 -10.68
C LEU A 46 1.17 -3.72 -10.03
N ARG A 47 2.24 -4.05 -10.79
CA ARG A 47 3.63 -3.95 -10.31
C ARG A 47 3.98 -2.51 -9.98
N GLN A 48 3.65 -1.57 -10.85
CA GLN A 48 3.89 -0.14 -10.59
C GLN A 48 3.19 0.34 -9.31
N VAL A 49 1.92 -0.05 -9.10
CA VAL A 49 1.19 0.27 -7.88
C VAL A 49 1.87 -0.30 -6.62
N LEU A 50 2.41 -1.53 -6.70
CA LEU A 50 3.13 -2.15 -5.59
C LEU A 50 4.48 -1.45 -5.31
N ASP A 51 5.19 -1.04 -6.34
CA ASP A 51 6.46 -0.30 -6.20
C ASP A 51 6.23 1.07 -5.56
N ASP A 52 5.19 1.79 -5.99
CA ASP A 52 4.77 3.07 -5.40
C ASP A 52 4.38 2.90 -3.92
N TYR A 53 3.65 1.81 -3.60
CA TYR A 53 3.31 1.46 -2.22
C TYR A 53 4.56 1.20 -1.37
N ASP A 54 5.50 0.38 -1.87
CA ASP A 54 6.73 0.05 -1.15
C ASP A 54 7.59 1.29 -0.89
N GLN A 55 7.65 2.22 -1.86
CA GLN A 55 8.31 3.51 -1.67
C GLN A 55 7.64 4.35 -0.58
N GLN A 56 6.32 4.44 -0.58
CA GLN A 56 5.58 5.21 0.44
C GLN A 56 5.74 4.62 1.84
N VAL A 57 5.69 3.30 1.99
CA VAL A 57 5.91 2.62 3.29
C VAL A 57 7.31 2.88 3.82
N ARG A 58 8.34 2.87 2.97
CA ARG A 58 9.70 3.23 3.36
C ARG A 58 9.77 4.66 3.90
N ASN A 59 9.07 5.60 3.26
CA ASN A 59 9.04 7.00 3.69
C ASN A 59 8.30 7.18 5.03
N LEU A 60 7.24 6.40 5.28
CA LEU A 60 6.53 6.40 6.56
C LEU A 60 7.38 5.81 7.70
N SER A 61 8.31 4.92 7.37
CA SER A 61 9.21 4.25 8.31
C SER A 61 10.53 5.02 8.53
N GLY A 62 10.62 6.28 8.09
CA GLY A 62 11.77 7.16 8.34
C GLY A 62 12.17 7.19 9.83
N PRO A 63 13.42 7.59 10.15
CA PRO A 63 14.02 7.34 11.46
C PRO A 63 13.10 7.82 12.56
N GLN A 64 12.73 6.90 13.47
CA GLN A 64 12.05 7.28 14.71
C GLN A 64 12.84 8.46 15.30
N ALA A 65 12.20 9.63 15.40
CA ALA A 65 12.76 10.72 16.18
C ALA A 65 13.13 10.13 17.55
N PRO A 66 14.34 10.38 18.09
CA PRO A 66 14.73 9.83 19.37
C PRO A 66 13.62 10.15 20.37
N ALA A 67 13.13 9.11 21.07
CA ALA A 67 12.20 9.29 22.16
C ALA A 67 12.77 10.41 23.05
N GLN A 68 12.07 11.55 23.10
CA GLN A 68 12.46 12.63 23.99
C GLN A 68 12.58 12.02 25.38
N PRO A 69 13.71 12.20 26.09
CA PRO A 69 13.79 11.78 27.47
C PRO A 69 12.60 12.40 28.20
N GLN A 70 11.82 11.55 28.87
CA GLN A 70 10.82 12.02 29.82
C GLN A 70 11.58 12.72 30.94
N ASP A 71 11.82 14.01 30.79
CA ASP A 71 12.29 14.85 31.86
C ASP A 71 11.18 14.88 32.90
N GLY A 72 11.48 14.27 34.05
CA GLY A 72 10.62 14.27 35.21
C GLY A 72 10.34 15.69 35.70
N HIS A 73 9.08 15.93 36.04
CA HIS A 73 8.69 16.90 37.06
C HIS A 73 7.48 16.37 37.82
#